data_AF-A0A4Q6AIS0-F1
#
_entry.id   AF-A0A4Q6AIS0-F1
#
_cell.length_a   1.000
_cell.length_b   1.000
_cell.length_c   1.000
_cell.angle_alpha   90.00
_cell.angle_beta   90.00
_cell.angle_gamma   90.00
#
_symmetry.space_group_name_H-M   'P 1'
#
loop_
_entity.id
_entity.type
_entity.pdbx_description
1 polymer ?
#
loop_
_entity_poly.entity_id
_entity_poly.type
_entity_poly.pdbx_seq_one_letter_code
_entity_poly.pdbx_strand_id
1 'polypeptide(L)'
;MKHSLINKLMVLFFAGAVLGSCKKDDFTPVNMSELNPDNPIANTELDQWLKTTFLDEYNVDVIYRYSRYNHEADRNVSPPKVESVKPMMTTILEGYIKPYRKIAGETFIKT
;
A
#
# COMPACT_ATOMS: atom_id res chain seq x y z
N MET A 1 -67.71 -9.31 4.75
CA MET A 1 -66.89 -10.54 4.91
C MET A 1 -65.67 -10.59 3.97
N LYS A 2 -65.80 -10.27 2.68
CA LYS A 2 -64.68 -10.30 1.70
C LYS A 2 -63.48 -9.40 2.05
N HIS A 3 -63.71 -8.17 2.54
CA HIS A 3 -62.63 -7.26 2.98
C HIS A 3 -61.83 -7.77 4.19
N SER A 4 -62.50 -8.46 5.13
CA SER A 4 -61.83 -9.08 6.28
C SER A 4 -60.95 -10.26 5.86
N LEU A 5 -61.34 -10.99 4.81
CA LEU A 5 -60.56 -12.08 4.24
C LEU A 5 -59.33 -11.56 3.48
N ILE A 6 -59.48 -10.47 2.73
CA ILE A 6 -58.39 -9.79 2.00
C ILE A 6 -57.35 -9.22 2.96
N ASN A 7 -57.78 -8.56 4.06
CA ASN A 7 -56.84 -8.04 5.07
C ASN A 7 -56.04 -9.16 5.74
N LYS A 8 -56.66 -10.32 6.01
CA LYS A 8 -55.95 -11.49 6.55
C LYS A 8 -54.91 -12.04 5.56
N LEU A 9 -55.23 -12.07 4.27
CA LEU A 9 -54.29 -12.46 3.21
C LEU A 9 -53.12 -11.47 3.08
N MET A 10 -53.37 -10.16 3.18
CA MET A 10 -52.31 -9.14 3.16
C MET A 10 -51.36 -9.26 4.34
N VAL A 11 -51.89 -9.48 5.55
CA VAL A 11 -51.07 -9.69 6.76
C VAL A 11 -50.21 -10.95 6.63
N LEU A 12 -50.77 -12.03 6.08
CA LEU A 12 -50.03 -13.27 5.86
C LEU A 12 -48.90 -13.10 4.84
N PHE A 13 -49.13 -12.34 3.76
CA PHE A 13 -48.12 -12.05 2.75
C PHE A 13 -46.99 -11.18 3.32
N PHE A 14 -47.32 -10.16 4.11
CA PHE A 14 -46.33 -9.29 4.74
C PHE A 14 -45.48 -10.04 5.78
N ALA A 15 -46.09 -10.97 6.53
CA ALA A 15 -45.37 -11.84 7.47
C ALA A 15 -44.41 -12.81 6.76
N GLY A 16 -44.72 -13.25 5.53
CA GLY A 16 -43.80 -14.08 4.73
C GLY A 16 -42.59 -13.31 4.21
N ALA A 17 -42.77 -12.03 3.86
CA ALA A 17 -41.71 -11.20 3.29
C ALA A 17 -40.57 -10.89 4.28
N VAL A 18 -40.86 -10.76 5.57
CA VAL A 18 -39.85 -10.49 6.61
C VAL A 18 -38.93 -11.68 6.92
N LEU A 19 -39.32 -12.91 6.55
CA LEU A 19 -38.51 -14.11 6.81
C LEU A 19 -37.39 -14.34 5.78
N GLY A 20 -37.42 -13.66 4.63
CA GLY A 20 -36.43 -13.81 3.55
C GLY A 20 -35.21 -12.88 3.62
N SER A 21 -35.16 -11.94 4.57
CA SER A 21 -34.14 -10.87 4.60
C SER A 21 -32.82 -11.26 5.28
N CYS A 22 -32.70 -12.46 5.85
CA CYS A 22 -31.49 -12.89 6.54
C CYS A 22 -30.62 -13.72 5.59
N LYS A 23 -29.89 -13.04 4.70
CA LYS A 23 -28.80 -13.68 3.96
C LYS A 23 -27.55 -13.60 4.84
N LYS A 24 -27.04 -14.75 5.28
CA LYS A 24 -25.77 -14.80 6.00
C LYS A 24 -24.68 -14.54 4.98
N ASP A 25 -24.03 -13.39 5.05
CA ASP A 25 -22.84 -13.14 4.25
C ASP A 25 -21.75 -14.10 4.71
N ASP A 26 -21.16 -14.83 3.76
CA ASP A 26 -20.03 -15.70 4.03
C ASP A 26 -18.83 -14.81 4.42
N PHE A 27 -18.53 -14.76 5.72
CA PHE A 27 -17.34 -14.09 6.22
C PHE A 27 -16.10 -14.86 5.74
N THR A 28 -15.40 -14.31 4.75
CA THR A 28 -14.05 -14.74 4.40
C THR A 28 -13.07 -14.13 5.42
N PRO A 29 -12.41 -14.93 6.28
CA PRO A 29 -11.41 -14.40 7.19
C PRO A 29 -10.25 -13.83 6.38
N VAL A 30 -10.08 -12.52 6.45
CA VAL A 30 -8.93 -11.85 5.84
C VAL A 30 -7.77 -11.90 6.84
N ASN A 31 -6.62 -12.39 6.41
CA ASN A 31 -5.41 -12.38 7.23
C ASN A 31 -4.88 -10.94 7.35
N MET A 32 -5.22 -10.26 8.44
CA MET A 32 -4.78 -8.88 8.68
C MET A 32 -3.26 -8.72 8.76
N SER A 33 -2.52 -9.81 9.04
CA SER A 33 -1.04 -9.78 9.07
C SER A 33 -0.44 -9.53 7.69
N GLU A 34 -1.10 -9.98 6.62
CA GLU A 34 -0.70 -9.71 5.23
C GLU A 34 -1.06 -8.29 4.79
N LEU A 35 -1.97 -7.65 5.53
CA LEU A 35 -2.46 -6.30 5.25
C LEU A 35 -1.87 -5.25 6.18
N ASN A 36 -0.92 -5.60 7.05
CA ASN A 36 -0.31 -4.66 7.96
C ASN A 36 0.97 -4.06 7.34
N PRO A 37 0.89 -2.87 6.70
CA PRO A 37 2.08 -2.18 6.20
C PRO A 37 3.04 -1.75 7.32
N ASP A 38 2.61 -1.76 8.58
CA ASP A 38 3.39 -1.30 9.74
C ASP A 38 4.32 -2.38 10.32
N ASN A 39 4.31 -3.62 9.77
CA ASN A 39 5.29 -4.65 10.11
C ASN A 39 6.14 -5.04 8.88
N PRO A 40 6.93 -4.10 8.32
CA PRO A 40 7.77 -4.42 7.18
C PRO A 40 8.87 -5.41 7.59
N ILE A 41 9.13 -6.39 6.73
CA ILE A 41 10.33 -7.21 6.84
C ILE A 41 11.53 -6.27 6.74
N ALA A 42 12.30 -6.15 7.82
CA ALA A 42 13.51 -5.34 7.87
C ALA A 42 14.71 -6.12 7.34
N ASN A 43 15.75 -5.40 6.89
CA ASN A 43 17.03 -5.96 6.43
C ASN A 43 16.89 -6.88 5.20
N THR A 44 15.97 -6.53 4.29
CA THR A 44 15.81 -7.23 3.00
C THR A 44 17.02 -7.03 2.09
N GLU A 45 17.14 -7.84 1.03
CA GLU A 45 18.16 -7.64 -0.01
C GLU A 45 18.09 -6.25 -0.65
N LEU A 46 16.88 -5.69 -0.78
CA LEU A 46 16.67 -4.33 -1.25
C LEU A 46 17.26 -3.31 -0.28
N ASP A 47 17.01 -3.47 1.03
CA ASP A 47 17.54 -2.57 2.06
C ASP A 47 19.07 -2.57 2.07
N GLN A 48 19.69 -3.76 1.98
CA GLN A 48 21.15 -3.90 1.90
C GLN A 48 21.74 -3.27 0.62
N TRP A 49 21.06 -3.45 -0.51
CA TRP A 49 21.47 -2.85 -1.77
C TRP A 49 21.38 -1.32 -1.74
N LEU A 50 20.29 -0.77 -1.20
CA LEU A 50 20.12 0.68 -1.05
C LEU A 50 21.18 1.27 -0.11
N LYS A 51 21.43 0.61 1.02
CA LYS A 51 22.46 1.03 1.97
C LYS A 51 23.84 1.09 1.32
N THR A 52 24.29 -0.01 0.72
CA THR A 52 25.64 -0.09 0.14
C THR A 52 25.80 0.77 -1.12
N THR A 53 24.75 0.90 -1.93
CA THR A 53 24.82 1.64 -3.20
C THR A 53 24.64 3.14 -3.04
N PHE A 54 23.85 3.59 -2.07
CA PHE A 54 23.48 5.00 -1.89
C PHE A 54 23.95 5.59 -0.57
N LEU A 55 23.62 4.96 0.56
CA LEU A 55 23.93 5.53 1.87
C LEU A 55 25.44 5.51 2.13
N ASP A 56 26.09 4.36 2.00
CA ASP A 56 27.51 4.22 2.33
C ASP A 56 28.41 4.97 1.34
N GLU A 57 28.03 4.96 0.06
CA GLU A 57 28.82 5.57 -1.00
C GLU A 57 28.61 7.08 -1.13
N TYR A 58 27.36 7.56 -0.98
CA TYR A 58 26.98 8.94 -1.30
C TYR A 58 26.27 9.67 -0.16
N ASN A 59 26.12 9.04 1.02
CA ASN A 59 25.35 9.57 2.14
C ASN A 59 23.89 9.92 1.77
N VAL A 60 23.30 9.14 0.86
CA VAL A 60 21.93 9.29 0.40
C VAL A 60 21.07 8.18 1.00
N ASP A 61 20.16 8.55 1.90
CA ASP A 61 19.17 7.62 2.46
C ASP A 61 17.92 7.56 1.56
N VAL A 62 17.62 6.36 1.06
CA VAL A 62 16.49 6.14 0.14
C VAL A 62 15.30 5.62 0.92
N ILE A 63 14.41 6.54 1.28
CA ILE A 63 13.21 6.23 2.04
C ILE A 63 12.08 5.83 1.09
N TYR A 64 11.79 4.53 1.00
CA TYR A 64 10.72 3.99 0.15
C TYR A 64 9.55 3.39 0.92
N ARG A 65 9.72 3.11 2.22
CA ARG A 65 8.64 2.64 3.08
C ARG A 65 7.78 3.81 3.49
N TYR A 66 6.47 3.63 3.37
CA TYR A 66 5.53 4.71 3.67
C TYR A 66 5.57 5.08 5.15
N SER A 67 5.57 6.39 5.39
CA SER A 67 5.38 6.97 6.70
C SER A 67 4.68 8.31 6.52
N ARG A 68 3.62 8.55 7.29
CA ARG A 68 2.88 9.82 7.30
C ARG A 68 3.74 11.03 7.68
N TYR A 69 4.93 10.81 8.24
CA TYR A 69 5.86 11.85 8.64
C TYR A 69 6.84 12.23 7.53
N ASN A 70 6.85 11.51 6.40
CA ASN A 70 7.75 11.77 5.26
C ASN A 70 7.07 12.54 4.13
N HIS A 71 5.90 13.12 4.37
CA HIS A 71 5.19 13.97 3.42
C HIS A 71 4.30 14.98 4.16
N GLU A 72 3.86 16.02 3.46
CA GLU A 72 2.97 17.06 4.00
C GLU A 72 1.59 16.46 4.31
N ALA A 73 0.91 16.98 5.34
CA ALA A 73 -0.34 16.41 5.85
C ALA A 73 -1.54 16.55 4.87
N ASP A 74 -1.45 17.49 3.93
CA ASP A 74 -2.46 17.78 2.91
C ASP A 74 -2.21 17.03 1.59
N ARG A 75 -1.21 16.14 1.55
CA ARG A 75 -0.87 15.36 0.37
C ARG A 75 -1.43 13.96 0.43
N ASN A 76 -2.04 13.54 -0.67
CA ASN A 76 -2.45 12.17 -0.90
C ASN A 76 -1.29 11.41 -1.55
N VAL A 77 -0.51 10.70 -0.73
CA VAL A 77 0.65 9.93 -1.18
C VAL A 77 0.40 8.45 -0.91
N SER A 78 0.68 7.61 -1.89
CA SER A 78 0.60 6.16 -1.74
C SER A 78 2.02 5.57 -1.66
N PRO A 79 2.21 4.46 -0.92
CA PRO A 79 3.48 3.75 -0.93
C PRO A 79 3.87 3.34 -2.36
N PRO A 80 5.16 3.42 -2.73
CA PRO A 80 5.62 2.84 -3.98
C PRO A 80 5.52 1.31 -3.94
N LYS A 81 5.36 0.69 -5.11
CA LYS A 81 5.51 -0.76 -5.26
C LYS A 81 6.97 -1.15 -4.98
N VAL A 82 7.20 -2.07 -4.04
CA VAL A 82 8.55 -2.46 -3.58
C VAL A 82 9.41 -2.97 -4.73
N GLU A 83 8.83 -3.77 -5.62
CA GLU A 83 9.49 -4.33 -6.80
C GLU A 83 9.93 -3.25 -7.82
N SER A 84 9.34 -2.05 -7.75
CA SER A 84 9.68 -0.93 -8.63
C SER A 84 10.82 -0.06 -8.08
N VAL A 85 11.17 -0.19 -6.80
CA VAL A 85 12.17 0.66 -6.13
C VAL A 85 13.56 0.44 -6.73
N LYS A 86 14.02 -0.81 -6.81
CA LYS A 86 15.36 -1.12 -7.36
C LYS A 86 15.53 -0.68 -8.81
N PRO A 87 14.59 -0.98 -9.73
CA PRO A 87 14.65 -0.45 -11.10
C PRO A 87 14.75 1.08 -11.15
N MET A 88 13.89 1.79 -10.42
CA MET A 88 13.87 3.24 -10.40
C MET A 88 15.18 3.83 -9.87
N MET A 89 15.68 3.31 -8.76
CA MET A 89 16.94 3.76 -8.17
C MET A 89 18.13 3.40 -9.04
N THR A 90 18.08 2.30 -9.79
CA THR A 90 19.11 1.97 -10.79
C THR A 90 19.16 3.01 -11.89
N THR A 91 18.00 3.49 -12.38
CA THR A 91 17.95 4.59 -13.34
C THR A 91 18.60 5.86 -12.79
N ILE A 92 18.37 6.20 -11.51
CA ILE A 92 19.02 7.34 -10.85
C ILE A 92 20.54 7.13 -10.76
N LEU A 93 20.98 5.93 -10.36
CA LEU A 93 22.39 5.61 -10.24
C LEU A 93 23.13 5.72 -11.58
N GLU A 94 22.61 5.07 -12.62
CA GLU A 94 23.25 5.02 -13.95
C GLU A 94 23.05 6.31 -14.76
N GLY A 95 21.89 6.96 -14.62
CA GLY A 95 21.50 8.11 -15.42
C GLY A 95 21.93 9.46 -14.83
N TYR A 96 22.14 9.53 -13.51
CA TYR A 96 22.50 10.77 -12.83
C TYR A 96 23.84 10.64 -12.10
N ILE A 97 23.94 9.76 -11.11
CA ILE A 97 25.10 9.73 -10.20
C ILE A 97 26.40 9.34 -10.93
N LYS A 98 26.39 8.20 -11.64
CA LYS A 98 27.58 7.66 -12.32
C LYS A 98 28.15 8.57 -13.41
N PRO A 99 27.35 9.24 -14.27
CA PRO A 99 27.85 10.21 -15.22
C PRO A 99 28.64 11.35 -14.56
N TYR A 100 28.12 11.93 -13.48
CA TYR A 100 28.83 12.97 -12.74
C TYR A 100 30.09 12.44 -12.07
N ARG A 101 30.03 11.26 -11.42
CA ARG A 101 31.22 10.61 -10.85
C ARG A 101 32.31 10.39 -11.91
N LYS A 102 31.92 9.99 -13.12
CA LYS A 102 32.86 9.73 -14.23
C LYS A 102 33.55 11.00 -14.72
N ILE A 103 32.84 12.11 -14.82
CA ILE A 103 33.36 13.34 -15.43
C ILE A 103 34.00 14.27 -14.40
N ALA A 104 33.39 14.40 -13.22
CA ALA A 104 33.79 15.35 -12.18
C ALA A 104 34.54 14.71 -11.01
N GLY A 105 34.67 13.38 -10.99
CA GLY A 105 35.37 12.63 -9.93
C GLY A 105 34.45 12.21 -8.78
N GLU A 106 34.99 11.36 -7.90
CA GLU A 106 34.21 10.71 -6.83
C GLU A 106 33.69 11.65 -5.76
N THR A 107 34.40 12.74 -5.51
CA THR A 107 34.05 13.71 -4.45
C THR A 107 32.91 14.64 -4.87
N PHE A 108 32.68 14.84 -6.17
CA PHE A 108 31.73 15.84 -6.69
C PHE A 108 30.30 15.63 -6.18
N ILE A 109 29.79 14.39 -6.18
CA ILE A 109 28.43 14.08 -5.71
C ILE A 109 28.34 14.06 -4.18
N LYS A 110 29.46 13.91 -3.48
CA LYS A 110 29.50 13.78 -2.00
C LYS A 110 29.63 15.11 -1.26
N THR A 111 29.76 16.22 -1.99
CA THR A 111 29.97 17.58 -1.43
C THR A 111 28.65 18.34 -1.41
#